data_AF-A0AAW9B4G8-F1
#
_entry.id   AF-A0AAW9B4G8-F1
#
_cell.length_a   1.000
_cell.length_b   1.000
_cell.length_c   1.000
_cell.angle_alpha   90.00
_cell.angle_beta   90.00
_cell.angle_gamma   90.00
#
_symmetry.space_group_name_H-M   'P 1'
#
loop_
_entity.id
_entity.type
_entity.pdbx_description
1 polymer ?
#
loop_
_entity_poly.entity_id
_entity_poly.type
_entity_poly.pdbx_seq_one_letter_code
_entity_poly.pdbx_strand_id
1 'polypeptide(L)'
;MPAQKLTKARLAQILIMLSVLIGAFFWRTFTHESVNSVDCSQKERCDVTIEGEIITINRDSMGISLETTESSTLKIDLNQSGNFINLNEKHKSVEWDIMPESKKITFKKGENIVVVQL
;
A
#
# COMPACT_ATOMS: atom_id res chain seq x y z
N MET A 1 -2.89 33.86 -31.19
CA MET A 1 -3.11 35.19 -30.56
C MET A 1 -1.76 35.92 -30.48
N PRO A 2 -1.67 37.24 -30.71
CA PRO A 2 -0.40 37.96 -30.74
C PRO A 2 0.39 37.70 -29.44
N ALA A 3 1.67 37.32 -29.57
CA ALA A 3 2.53 37.05 -28.43
C ALA A 3 2.79 38.36 -27.69
N GLN A 4 2.03 38.60 -26.62
CA GLN A 4 2.18 39.78 -25.79
C GLN A 4 3.58 39.76 -25.17
N LYS A 5 4.38 40.83 -25.36
CA LYS A 5 5.72 40.91 -24.77
C LYS A 5 5.62 40.67 -23.27
N LEU A 6 6.18 39.55 -22.81
CA LEU A 6 6.26 39.23 -21.39
C LEU A 6 7.11 40.31 -20.72
N THR A 7 6.48 41.23 -20.00
CA THR A 7 7.19 42.12 -19.08
C THR A 7 7.86 41.26 -18.02
N LYS A 8 9.09 41.60 -17.63
CA LYS A 8 9.89 40.78 -16.69
C LYS A 8 9.14 40.44 -15.40
N ALA A 9 8.27 41.35 -14.93
CA ALA A 9 7.40 41.15 -13.78
C ALA A 9 6.38 40.00 -13.98
N ARG A 10 5.75 39.92 -15.16
CA ARG A 10 4.75 38.88 -15.46
C ARG A 10 5.38 37.50 -15.61
N LEU A 11 6.61 37.44 -16.12
CA LEU A 11 7.37 36.20 -16.23
C LEU A 11 7.74 35.65 -14.85
N ALA A 12 8.23 36.51 -13.94
CA ALA A 12 8.55 36.11 -12.56
C ALA A 12 7.31 35.58 -11.83
N GLN A 13 6.16 36.22 -12.00
CA GLN A 13 4.90 35.77 -11.40
C GLN A 13 4.51 34.36 -11.83
N ILE A 14 4.63 34.06 -13.13
CA ILE A 14 4.32 32.73 -13.68
C ILE A 14 5.29 31.68 -13.13
N LEU A 15 6.59 31.99 -13.06
CA LEU A 15 7.60 31.06 -12.51
C LEU A 15 7.34 30.74 -11.03
N ILE A 16 6.97 31.74 -10.23
CA ILE A 16 6.61 31.53 -8.82
C ILE A 16 5.39 30.61 -8.73
N MET A 17 4.33 30.90 -9.50
CA MET A 17 3.12 30.07 -9.52
C MET A 17 3.42 28.63 -9.95
N LEU A 18 4.24 28.46 -11.00
CA LEU A 18 4.67 27.16 -11.49
C LEU A 18 5.47 26.39 -10.42
N SER A 19 6.39 27.07 -9.72
CA SER A 19 7.20 26.45 -8.68
C SER A 19 6.37 25.98 -7.48
N VAL A 20 5.33 26.73 -7.09
CA VAL A 20 4.40 26.33 -6.03
C VAL A 20 3.60 25.10 -6.44
N LEU A 21 3.09 25.07 -7.68
CA LEU A 21 2.35 23.92 -8.21
C LEU A 21 3.22 22.66 -8.25
N ILE A 22 4.47 22.80 -8.70
CA ILE A 22 5.44 21.72 -8.75
C ILE A 22 5.75 21.21 -7.33
N GLY A 23 6.01 22.10 -6.37
CA GLY A 23 6.28 21.72 -4.98
C GLY A 23 5.10 20.96 -4.35
N ALA A 24 3.87 21.45 -4.53
CA ALA A 24 2.66 20.79 -4.03
C ALA A 24 2.44 19.41 -4.69
N PHE A 25 2.72 19.30 -5.99
CA PHE A 25 2.59 18.04 -6.74
C PHE A 25 3.63 17.01 -6.30
N PHE A 26 4.89 17.42 -6.11
CA PHE A 26 5.94 16.55 -5.58
C PHE A 26 5.67 16.12 -4.15
N TRP A 27 5.19 17.03 -3.29
CA TRP A 27 4.76 16.67 -1.94
C TRP A 27 3.67 15.59 -1.98
N ARG A 28 2.65 15.77 -2.84
CA ARG A 28 1.56 14.79 -2.97
C ARG A 28 2.02 13.45 -3.56
N THR A 29 3.02 13.47 -4.44
CA THR A 29 3.60 12.28 -5.07
C THR A 29 4.49 11.51 -4.09
N PHE A 30 5.29 12.21 -3.28
CA PHE A 30 6.13 11.57 -2.26
C PHE A 30 5.30 11.01 -1.09
N THR A 31 4.21 11.68 -0.72
CA THR A 31 3.24 11.18 0.27
C THR A 31 2.34 10.05 -0.27
N HIS A 32 2.43 9.69 -1.56
CA HIS A 32 1.71 8.52 -2.03
C HIS A 32 2.44 7.27 -1.55
N GLU A 33 1.93 6.66 -0.47
CA GLU A 33 2.38 5.35 0.01
C GLU A 33 2.39 4.38 -1.17
N SER A 34 3.56 3.84 -1.51
CA SER A 34 3.72 2.90 -2.61
C SER A 34 3.05 1.58 -2.22
N VAL A 35 1.78 1.44 -2.57
CA VAL A 35 1.02 0.22 -2.37
C VAL A 35 1.53 -0.84 -3.35
N ASN A 36 2.40 -1.73 -2.88
CA ASN A 36 2.84 -2.87 -3.69
C ASN A 36 1.70 -3.88 -3.75
N SER A 37 1.13 -4.09 -4.93
CA SER A 37 0.09 -5.11 -5.12
C SER A 37 0.72 -6.44 -5.54
N VAL A 38 0.41 -7.51 -4.82
CA VAL A 38 0.89 -8.87 -5.10
C VAL A 38 -0.33 -9.76 -5.37
N ASP A 39 -0.37 -10.39 -6.54
CA ASP A 39 -1.44 -11.33 -6.88
C ASP A 39 -1.03 -12.76 -6.49
N CYS A 40 -1.73 -13.28 -5.49
CA CYS A 40 -1.61 -14.62 -4.93
C CYS A 40 -2.82 -15.49 -5.28
N SER A 41 -3.68 -15.09 -6.21
CA SER A 41 -4.94 -15.79 -6.47
C SER A 41 -4.78 -17.18 -7.06
N GLN A 42 -3.69 -17.39 -7.79
CA GLN A 42 -3.43 -18.63 -8.53
C GLN A 42 -2.66 -19.68 -7.72
N LYS A 43 -2.11 -19.36 -6.53
CA LYS A 43 -1.23 -20.25 -5.76
C LYS A 43 -1.82 -20.60 -4.41
N GLU A 44 -1.66 -21.85 -4.00
CA GLU A 44 -2.03 -22.35 -2.66
C GLU A 44 -1.13 -21.77 -1.57
N ARG A 45 0.11 -21.38 -1.91
CA ARG A 45 1.07 -20.74 -1.03
C ARG A 45 1.68 -19.50 -1.69
N CYS A 46 1.71 -18.40 -0.96
CA CYS A 46 2.25 -17.13 -1.44
C CYS A 46 3.19 -16.51 -0.41
N ASP A 47 4.43 -16.26 -0.83
CA ASP A 47 5.45 -15.65 0.01
C ASP A 47 5.62 -14.19 -0.39
N VAL A 48 5.41 -13.29 0.57
CA VAL A 48 5.46 -11.84 0.36
C VAL A 48 6.56 -11.26 1.25
N THR A 49 7.54 -10.61 0.63
CA THR A 49 8.65 -10.00 1.37
C THR A 49 8.37 -8.51 1.62
N ILE A 50 8.30 -8.11 2.90
CA ILE A 50 8.09 -6.72 3.33
C ILE A 50 9.24 -6.31 4.26
N GLU A 51 10.05 -5.34 3.85
CA GLU A 51 11.21 -4.83 4.62
C GLU A 51 12.13 -5.95 5.16
N GLY A 52 12.41 -6.97 4.34
CA GLY A 52 13.28 -8.10 4.72
C GLY A 52 12.59 -9.20 5.55
N GLU A 53 11.31 -9.03 5.87
CA GLU A 53 10.49 -10.05 6.52
C GLU A 53 9.67 -10.82 5.48
N ILE A 54 9.71 -12.15 5.54
CA ILE A 54 8.90 -13.01 4.66
C ILE A 54 7.60 -13.36 5.38
N ILE A 55 6.49 -13.03 4.72
CA ILE A 55 5.13 -13.38 5.13
C ILE A 55 4.65 -14.49 4.21
N THR A 56 4.47 -15.68 4.77
CA THR A 56 3.90 -16.82 4.05
C THR A 56 2.40 -16.83 4.25
N ILE A 57 1.64 -16.83 3.15
CA ILE A 57 0.19 -16.93 3.14
C ILE A 57 -0.15 -18.29 2.53
N ASN A 58 -0.63 -19.20 3.37
CA ASN A 58 -1.13 -20.50 2.93
C ASN A 58 -2.65 -20.43 2.82
N ARG A 59 -3.18 -20.84 1.68
CA ARG A 59 -4.61 -20.93 1.41
C ARG A 59 -5.07 -22.37 1.64
N ASP A 60 -6.15 -22.50 2.39
CA ASP A 60 -6.91 -23.75 2.49
C ASP A 60 -8.36 -23.55 2.00
N SER A 61 -9.08 -24.65 1.81
CA SER A 61 -10.50 -24.69 1.50
C SER A 61 -11.38 -23.96 2.52
N MET A 62 -10.95 -23.90 3.79
CA MET A 62 -11.71 -23.30 4.90
C MET A 62 -11.27 -21.86 5.23
N GLY A 63 -10.07 -21.45 4.83
CA GLY A 63 -9.56 -20.12 5.16
C GLY A 63 -8.16 -19.86 4.64
N ILE A 64 -7.47 -18.94 5.30
CA ILE A 64 -6.07 -18.61 5.07
C ILE A 64 -5.29 -18.68 6.37
N SER A 65 -4.10 -19.24 6.32
CA SER A 65 -3.13 -19.22 7.41
C SER A 65 -2.00 -18.27 7.03
N LEU A 66 -1.75 -17.30 7.91
CA LEU A 66 -0.67 -16.35 7.76
C LEU A 66 0.45 -16.73 8.72
N GLU A 67 1.62 -17.02 8.19
CA GLU A 67 2.83 -17.32 8.95
C GLU A 67 3.84 -16.19 8.71
N THR A 68 4.32 -15.59 9.80
CA THR A 68 5.30 -14.49 9.72
C THR A 68 6.56 -14.82 10.49
N THR A 69 7.71 -14.48 9.90
CA THR A 69 9.00 -14.79 10.50
C THR A 69 9.37 -13.85 11.67
N GLU A 70 8.86 -12.60 11.71
CA GLU A 70 9.21 -11.58 12.72
C GLU A 70 8.06 -10.61 13.10
N SER A 71 7.12 -11.11 13.90
CA SER A 71 5.82 -10.47 14.24
C SER A 71 5.81 -9.13 15.00
N SER A 72 6.92 -8.41 15.18
CA SER A 72 6.94 -7.31 16.18
C SER A 72 6.24 -6.01 15.74
N THR A 73 6.00 -5.79 14.44
CA THR A 73 5.48 -4.50 13.93
C THR A 73 4.49 -4.61 12.77
N LEU A 74 4.08 -5.82 12.39
CA LEU A 74 3.19 -6.05 11.26
C LEU A 74 1.74 -5.72 11.61
N LYS A 75 1.11 -4.94 10.74
CA LYS A 75 -0.30 -4.56 10.80
C LYS A 75 -1.04 -5.17 9.61
N ILE A 76 -2.17 -5.84 9.83
CA ILE A 76 -2.99 -6.37 8.74
C ILE A 76 -4.39 -5.81 8.80
N ASP A 77 -4.89 -5.46 7.62
CA ASP A 77 -6.27 -5.15 7.33
C ASP A 77 -6.82 -6.22 6.37
N LEU A 78 -7.78 -7.00 6.87
CA LEU A 78 -8.39 -8.13 6.17
C LEU A 78 -9.61 -7.72 5.30
N ASN A 79 -10.14 -6.51 5.50
CA ASN A 79 -11.39 -6.06 4.90
C ASN A 79 -11.27 -4.71 4.17
N GLN A 80 -10.05 -4.19 4.01
CA GLN A 80 -9.77 -2.87 3.44
C GLN A 80 -10.53 -1.75 4.17
N SER A 81 -10.94 -1.99 5.42
CA SER A 81 -11.74 -1.03 6.19
C SER A 81 -10.88 0.10 6.76
N GLY A 82 -9.55 0.03 6.62
CA GLY A 82 -8.60 0.94 7.25
C GLY A 82 -8.34 0.60 8.73
N ASN A 83 -8.88 -0.52 9.22
CA ASN A 83 -8.70 -0.98 10.60
C ASN A 83 -7.59 -2.04 10.66
N PHE A 84 -6.40 -1.57 11.02
CA PHE A 84 -5.21 -2.41 11.10
C PHE A 84 -5.13 -3.15 12.43
N ILE A 85 -5.11 -4.48 12.37
CA ILE A 85 -4.90 -5.36 13.53
C ILE A 85 -3.40 -5.64 13.63
N ASN A 86 -2.79 -5.38 14.79
CA ASN A 86 -1.40 -5.79 15.04
C ASN A 86 -1.32 -7.31 15.09
N LEU A 87 -0.43 -7.92 14.31
CA LEU A 87 -0.13 -9.34 14.44
C LEU A 87 0.94 -9.52 15.48
N ASN A 88 0.49 -9.72 16.71
CA ASN A 88 1.40 -10.10 17.78
C ASN A 88 1.73 -11.61 17.73
N GLU A 89 1.02 -12.38 16.90
CA GLU A 89 1.12 -13.83 16.80
C GLU A 89 1.74 -14.25 15.47
N LYS A 90 2.71 -15.19 15.56
CA LYS A 90 3.42 -15.73 14.39
C LYS A 90 2.52 -16.48 13.41
N HIS A 91 1.35 -16.91 13.86
CA HIS A 91 0.38 -17.68 13.08
C HIS A 91 -1.00 -17.06 13.30
N LYS A 92 -1.69 -16.71 12.22
CA LYS A 92 -3.09 -16.26 12.27
C LYS A 92 -3.89 -16.98 11.20
N SER A 93 -4.93 -17.70 11.62
CA SER A 93 -5.90 -18.30 10.70
C SER A 93 -7.10 -17.37 10.54
N VAL A 94 -7.55 -17.15 9.32
CA VAL A 94 -8.74 -16.35 9.00
C VAL A 94 -9.66 -17.16 8.11
N GLU A 95 -10.91 -17.31 8.54
CA GLU A 95 -11.93 -18.04 7.81
C GLU A 95 -12.46 -17.21 6.62
N TRP A 96 -12.78 -17.88 5.51
CA TRP A 96 -13.24 -17.20 4.29
C TRP A 96 -14.57 -16.44 4.46
N ASP A 97 -15.42 -16.87 5.39
CA ASP A 97 -16.74 -16.28 5.66
C ASP A 97 -16.67 -14.81 6.08
N ILE A 98 -15.50 -14.40 6.61
CA ILE A 98 -15.25 -13.05 7.13
C ILE A 98 -14.60 -12.14 6.06
N MET A 99 -14.23 -12.68 4.88
CA MET A 99 -13.53 -11.93 3.84
C MET A 99 -14.47 -11.32 2.80
N PRO A 100 -14.19 -10.08 2.33
CA PRO A 100 -14.94 -9.46 1.25
C PRO A 100 -14.78 -10.24 -0.06
N GLU A 101 -15.77 -10.18 -0.95
CA GLU A 101 -15.77 -10.88 -2.26
C GLU A 101 -14.52 -10.60 -3.10
N SER A 102 -13.86 -9.45 -2.89
CA SER A 102 -12.62 -9.08 -3.57
C SER A 102 -11.39 -9.85 -3.11
N LYS A 103 -11.45 -10.58 -1.99
CA LYS A 103 -10.36 -11.37 -1.40
C LYS A 103 -9.02 -10.63 -1.35
N LYS A 104 -9.02 -9.38 -0.87
CA LYS A 104 -7.79 -8.56 -0.78
C LYS A 104 -7.40 -8.37 0.69
N ILE A 105 -6.12 -8.53 0.97
CA ILE A 105 -5.51 -8.32 2.29
C ILE A 105 -4.48 -7.22 2.18
N THR A 106 -4.54 -6.24 3.07
CA THR A 106 -3.54 -5.17 3.12
C THR A 106 -2.62 -5.39 4.32
N PHE A 107 -1.33 -5.53 4.05
CA PHE A 107 -0.26 -5.58 5.03
C PHE A 107 0.38 -4.20 5.13
N LYS A 108 0.65 -3.74 6.35
CA LYS A 108 1.36 -2.49 6.62
C LYS A 108 2.49 -2.74 7.61
N LYS A 109 3.69 -2.28 7.25
CA LYS A 109 4.87 -2.25 8.12
C LYS A 109 5.55 -0.89 7.94
N GLY A 110 5.62 -0.10 9.01
CA GLY A 110 6.13 1.28 8.91
C GLY A 110 5.35 2.13 7.90
N GLU A 111 6.05 2.62 6.88
CA GLU A 111 5.50 3.38 5.73
C GLU A 111 5.20 2.52 4.50
N ASN A 112 5.56 1.22 4.53
CA ASN A 112 5.36 0.30 3.43
C ASN A 112 3.99 -0.39 3.54
N ILE A 113 3.18 -0.27 2.48
CA ILE A 113 1.89 -0.95 2.35
C ILE A 113 1.98 -1.97 1.22
N VAL A 114 1.58 -3.20 1.48
CA VAL A 114 1.51 -4.26 0.49
C VAL A 114 0.09 -4.81 0.46
N VAL A 115 -0.56 -4.76 -0.69
CA VAL A 115 -1.90 -5.31 -0.89
C VAL A 115 -1.76 -6.65 -1.60
N VAL A 116 -2.13 -7.72 -0.92
CA VAL A 116 -2.15 -9.07 -1.46
C VAL A 116 -3.56 -9.39 -1.93
N GLN A 117 -3.71 -9.72 -3.20
CA GLN A 117 -4.96 -10.25 -3.74
C GLN A 117 -4.91 -11.78 -3.72
N LEU A 118 -5.94 -12.39 -3.13
CA LEU A 118 -6.18 -13.82 -3.09
C LEU A 118 -7.26 -14.19 -4.12
#